data_AF-A0A4S8MS93-F1
#
_entry.id   AF-A0A4S8MS93-F1
#
_cell.length_a   1.000
_cell.length_b   1.000
_cell.length_c   1.000
_cell.angle_alpha   90.00
_cell.angle_beta   90.00
_cell.angle_gamma   90.00
#
_symmetry.space_group_name_H-M   'P 1'
#
loop_
_entity.id
_entity.type
_entity.pdbx_description
1 polymer ?
#
loop_
_entity_poly.entity_id
_entity_poly.type
_entity_poly.pdbx_seq_one_letter_code
_entity_poly.pdbx_strand_id
1 'polypeptide(L)'
;MYNINYKALVLAFLALDVISAVQAALYVLQPASGSVCHAGQECTIQWTDDGESPTLSLVGVVTIGLYTGDMQLVQSIPATNVAQAQSVTFTPISEAGPNSDS
;
A
#
# COMPACT_ATOMS: atom_id res chain seq x y z
N MET A 1 51.46 10.73 -3.84
CA MET A 1 50.67 10.23 -4.98
C MET A 1 50.19 8.84 -4.60
N TYR A 2 48.89 8.63 -4.40
CA TYR A 2 48.33 7.34 -3.95
C TYR A 2 48.17 6.42 -5.17
N ASN A 3 48.89 5.30 -5.22
CA ASN A 3 48.74 4.31 -6.29
C ASN A 3 47.45 3.51 -6.06
N ILE A 4 46.39 3.87 -6.77
CA ILE A 4 45.12 3.15 -6.72
C ILE A 4 45.30 1.80 -7.45
N ASN A 5 45.21 0.70 -6.70
CA ASN A 5 45.26 -0.65 -7.25
C ASN A 5 43.95 -0.94 -7.99
N TYR A 6 43.98 -0.81 -9.32
CA TYR A 6 42.84 -1.05 -10.21
C TYR A 6 42.18 -2.43 -10.02
N LYS A 7 42.97 -3.45 -9.63
CA LYS A 7 42.44 -4.79 -9.28
C LYS A 7 41.57 -4.78 -8.02
N ALA A 8 41.97 -4.02 -7.00
CA ALA A 8 41.19 -3.85 -5.78
C ALA A 8 39.92 -3.04 -6.04
N LEU A 9 39.98 -2.06 -6.95
CA LEU A 9 38.82 -1.31 -7.41
C LEU A 9 37.81 -2.21 -8.17
N VAL A 10 38.29 -3.07 -9.07
CA VAL A 10 37.43 -4.02 -9.81
C VAL A 10 36.79 -5.05 -8.87
N LEU A 11 37.52 -5.55 -7.87
CA LEU A 11 36.93 -6.41 -6.83
C LEU A 11 35.87 -5.68 -6.00
N ALA A 12 36.10 -4.41 -5.66
CA ALA A 12 35.12 -3.60 -4.93
C ALA A 12 33.86 -3.31 -5.77
N PHE A 13 33.99 -3.15 -7.09
CA PHE A 13 32.84 -2.99 -7.99
C PHE A 13 32.05 -4.28 -8.24
N LEU A 14 32.71 -5.44 -8.25
CA LEU A 14 32.03 -6.75 -8.35
C LEU A 14 31.34 -7.16 -7.04
N ALA A 15 31.74 -6.60 -5.90
CA ALA A 15 31.15 -6.85 -4.58
C ALA A 15 30.01 -5.87 -4.22
N LEU A 16 29.69 -4.91 -5.09
CA LEU A 16 28.44 -4.14 -5.00
C LEU A 16 27.29 -5.03 -5.47
N ASP A 17 26.95 -6.00 -4.63
CA ASP A 17 25.84 -6.90 -4.84
C ASP A 17 24.53 -6.14 -5.06
N VAL A 18 23.71 -6.77 -5.89
CA VAL A 18 22.47 -6.31 -6.51
C VAL A 18 21.49 -5.78 -5.46
N ILE A 19 21.37 -4.45 -5.33
CA ILE A 19 20.25 -3.84 -4.63
C ILE A 19 19.01 -4.02 -5.52
N SER A 20 18.26 -5.09 -5.34
CA SER A 20 16.95 -5.25 -5.97
C SER A 20 15.93 -4.41 -5.21
N ALA A 21 15.36 -3.41 -5.88
CA ALA A 21 14.13 -2.80 -5.41
C ALA A 21 13.03 -3.87 -5.49
N VAL A 22 12.46 -4.23 -4.35
CA VAL A 22 11.42 -5.25 -4.22
C VAL A 22 10.19 -4.56 -3.65
N GLN A 23 9.01 -4.85 -4.20
CA GLN A 23 7.77 -4.15 -3.85
C GLN A 23 6.67 -5.18 -3.62
N ALA A 24 6.10 -5.16 -2.42
CA ALA A 24 4.87 -5.89 -2.14
C ALA A 24 3.68 -5.11 -2.71
N ALA A 25 2.77 -5.80 -3.37
CA ALA A 25 1.58 -5.20 -3.94
C ALA A 25 0.33 -5.65 -3.19
N LEU A 26 -0.50 -4.68 -2.78
CA LEU A 26 -1.82 -4.93 -2.22
C LEU A 26 -2.85 -4.64 -3.31
N TYR A 27 -3.65 -5.64 -3.67
CA TYR A 27 -4.66 -5.52 -4.72
C TYR A 27 -6.05 -5.44 -4.11
N VAL A 28 -6.66 -4.26 -4.19
CA VAL A 28 -8.01 -4.02 -3.67
C VAL A 28 -9.05 -4.68 -4.59
N LEU A 29 -9.86 -5.56 -4.04
CA LEU A 29 -10.97 -6.26 -4.69
C LEU A 29 -12.31 -5.56 -4.46
N GLN A 30 -12.50 -5.01 -3.26
CA GLN A 30 -13.67 -4.21 -2.90
C GLN A 30 -13.23 -2.95 -2.15
N PRO A 31 -13.89 -1.80 -2.37
CA PRO A 31 -14.89 -1.57 -3.41
C PRO A 31 -14.29 -1.65 -4.83
N ALA A 32 -14.96 -2.34 -5.75
CA ALA A 32 -14.58 -2.40 -7.16
C ALA A 32 -15.03 -1.14 -7.92
N SER A 33 -14.56 -0.97 -9.15
CA SER A 33 -15.00 0.14 -10.01
C SER A 33 -16.52 0.16 -10.16
N GLY A 34 -17.15 1.28 -9.83
CA GLY A 34 -18.62 1.45 -9.87
C GLY A 34 -19.35 1.03 -8.60
N SER A 35 -18.66 0.45 -7.60
CA SER A 35 -19.23 0.22 -6.27
C SER A 35 -19.44 1.55 -5.55
N VAL A 36 -20.50 1.60 -4.73
CA VAL A 36 -20.82 2.78 -3.89
C VAL A 36 -20.85 2.34 -2.43
N CYS A 37 -20.13 3.07 -1.58
CA CYS A 37 -20.25 2.97 -0.13
C CYS A 37 -20.97 4.20 0.40
N HIS A 38 -22.07 4.00 1.11
CA HIS A 38 -22.90 5.09 1.61
C HIS A 38 -22.53 5.47 3.03
N ALA A 39 -22.62 6.77 3.34
CA ALA A 39 -22.44 7.27 4.68
C ALA A 39 -23.41 6.62 5.68
N GLY A 40 -22.90 6.30 6.88
CA GLY A 40 -23.66 5.64 7.93
C GLY A 40 -23.94 4.16 7.70
N GLN A 41 -23.51 3.59 6.56
CA GLN A 41 -23.63 2.16 6.26
C GLN A 41 -22.27 1.47 6.29
N GLU A 42 -22.24 0.20 6.67
CA GLU A 42 -21.00 -0.57 6.63
C GLU A 42 -20.51 -0.75 5.19
N CYS A 43 -19.21 -0.53 5.00
CA CYS A 43 -18.49 -0.69 3.76
C CYS A 43 -17.26 -1.54 4.05
N THR A 44 -17.07 -2.62 3.28
CA THR A 44 -15.94 -3.53 3.45
C THR A 44 -14.93 -3.29 2.35
N ILE A 45 -13.71 -2.97 2.76
CA ILE A 45 -12.53 -2.97 1.89
C ILE A 45 -11.96 -4.38 1.93
N GLN A 46 -11.80 -5.01 0.78
CA GLN A 46 -11.21 -6.35 0.67
C GLN A 46 -10.02 -6.29 -0.28
N TRP A 47 -8.97 -7.04 0.02
CA TRP A 47 -7.77 -7.12 -0.81
C TRP A 47 -7.21 -8.54 -0.91
N THR A 48 -6.31 -8.73 -1.85
CA THR A 48 -5.50 -9.94 -2.00
C THR A 48 -4.02 -9.62 -2.17
N ASP A 49 -3.21 -10.63 -1.91
CA ASP A 49 -1.80 -10.74 -2.27
C ASP A 49 -1.71 -11.41 -3.66
N ASP A 50 -0.72 -11.08 -4.47
CA ASP A 50 -0.44 -11.77 -5.76
C ASP A 50 0.47 -12.99 -5.61
N GLY A 51 1.04 -13.20 -4.41
CA GLY A 51 1.94 -14.29 -4.08
C GLY A 51 3.40 -14.05 -4.46
N GLU A 52 3.72 -12.91 -5.08
CA GLU A 52 5.08 -12.55 -5.46
C GLU A 52 5.85 -11.96 -4.27
N SER A 53 7.13 -12.30 -4.14
CA SER A 53 7.94 -11.78 -3.03
C SER A 53 8.32 -10.31 -3.28
N PRO A 54 8.13 -9.41 -2.30
CA PRO A 54 7.73 -9.67 -0.92
C PRO A 54 6.20 -9.76 -0.80
N THR A 55 5.70 -10.73 -0.04
CA THR A 55 4.26 -10.84 0.23
C THR A 55 3.80 -9.83 1.28
N LEU A 56 2.49 -9.63 1.43
CA LEU A 56 1.87 -8.80 2.47
C LEU A 56 2.26 -9.23 3.89
N SER A 57 2.71 -10.48 4.06
CA SER A 57 3.28 -10.96 5.32
C SER A 57 4.52 -10.17 5.78
N LEU A 58 5.27 -9.61 4.84
CA LEU A 58 6.44 -8.76 5.09
C LEU A 58 6.10 -7.26 5.19
N VAL A 59 4.88 -6.85 4.81
CA VAL A 59 4.41 -5.45 4.90
C VAL A 59 3.94 -5.10 6.30
N GLY A 60 3.10 -5.94 6.92
CA GLY A 60 2.61 -5.72 8.29
C GLY A 60 1.46 -4.71 8.39
N VAL A 61 1.58 -3.73 9.29
CA VAL A 61 0.50 -2.76 9.58
C VAL A 61 0.50 -1.62 8.57
N VAL A 62 -0.68 -1.31 8.02
CA VAL A 62 -0.89 -0.18 7.09
C VAL A 62 -1.93 0.79 7.64
N THR A 63 -1.83 2.05 7.22
CA THR A 63 -2.86 3.07 7.43
C THR A 63 -3.80 3.12 6.24
N ILE A 64 -5.08 3.29 6.49
CA ILE A 64 -6.11 3.37 5.45
C ILE A 64 -6.87 4.68 5.64
N GLY A 65 -7.16 5.37 4.55
CA GLY A 65 -7.91 6.63 4.57
C GLY A 65 -8.94 6.69 3.46
N LEU A 66 -10.08 7.29 3.76
CA LEU A 66 -11.04 7.76 2.76
C LEU A 66 -10.61 9.15 2.29
N TYR A 67 -10.48 9.32 0.99
CA TYR A 67 -10.03 10.56 0.36
C TYR A 67 -11.04 11.05 -0.68
N THR A 68 -11.00 12.34 -0.98
CA THR A 68 -11.77 12.97 -2.06
C THR A 68 -10.91 13.97 -2.85
N GLY A 69 -11.27 14.23 -4.11
CA GLY A 69 -10.58 15.20 -4.98
C GLY A 69 -9.07 14.96 -5.08
N ASP A 70 -8.28 16.01 -4.81
CA ASP A 70 -6.81 16.02 -4.82
C ASP A 70 -6.20 15.30 -3.58
N MET A 71 -6.67 14.10 -3.28
CA MET A 71 -6.28 13.31 -2.10
C MET A 71 -6.49 14.05 -0.77
N GLN A 72 -7.57 14.82 -0.64
CA GLN A 72 -7.96 15.40 0.65
C GLN A 72 -8.45 14.28 1.57
N LEU A 73 -7.80 14.09 2.71
CA LEU A 73 -8.23 13.11 3.71
C LEU A 73 -9.58 13.53 4.30
N VAL A 74 -10.55 12.64 4.20
CA VAL A 74 -11.91 12.81 4.74
C VAL A 74 -12.07 12.07 6.05
N GLN A 75 -11.59 10.82 6.10
CA GLN A 75 -11.72 9.96 7.27
C GLN A 75 -10.54 9.00 7.37
N SER A 76 -9.92 8.95 8.54
CA SER A 76 -8.97 7.88 8.86
C SER A 76 -9.74 6.61 9.21
N ILE A 77 -9.36 5.50 8.59
CA ILE A 77 -9.87 4.16 8.90
C ILE A 77 -8.86 3.48 9.86
N PRO A 78 -9.30 2.63 10.81
CA PRO A 78 -8.39 1.95 11.71
C PRO A 78 -7.25 1.25 10.98
N ALA A 79 -6.02 1.46 11.47
CA ALA A 79 -4.84 0.80 10.94
C ALA A 79 -5.03 -0.73 11.00
N THR A 80 -4.68 -1.41 9.92
CA THR A 80 -4.94 -2.84 9.77
C THR A 80 -3.66 -3.57 9.42
N ASN A 81 -3.46 -4.74 10.03
CA ASN A 81 -2.33 -5.61 9.70
C ASN A 81 -2.67 -6.46 8.47
N VAL A 82 -2.13 -6.11 7.31
CA VAL A 82 -2.39 -6.81 6.03
C VAL A 82 -1.67 -8.16 5.96
N ALA A 83 -0.73 -8.42 6.87
CA ALA A 83 -0.14 -9.75 7.06
C ALA A 83 -1.11 -10.75 7.71
N GLN A 84 -2.20 -10.27 8.34
CA GLN A 84 -3.12 -11.09 9.14
C GLN A 84 -4.58 -11.00 8.69
N ALA A 85 -4.94 -9.96 7.94
CA ALA A 85 -6.29 -9.74 7.45
C ALA A 85 -6.30 -9.45 5.96
N GLN A 86 -7.38 -9.88 5.29
CA GLN A 86 -7.66 -9.61 3.88
C GLN A 86 -8.82 -8.63 3.69
N SER A 87 -9.35 -8.07 4.78
CA SER A 87 -10.41 -7.07 4.72
C SER A 87 -10.46 -6.21 5.98
N VAL A 88 -11.07 -5.03 5.85
CA VAL A 88 -11.50 -4.18 6.96
C VAL A 88 -12.88 -3.62 6.64
N THR A 89 -13.77 -3.61 7.62
CA THR A 89 -15.07 -2.94 7.52
C THR A 89 -15.01 -1.62 8.24
N PHE A 90 -15.52 -0.57 7.61
CA PHE A 90 -15.65 0.76 8.20
C PHE A 90 -17.00 1.36 7.82
N THR A 91 -17.38 2.44 8.50
CA THR A 91 -18.59 3.19 8.21
C THR A 91 -18.19 4.59 7.76
N PRO A 92 -18.43 4.98 6.50
CA PRO A 92 -18.15 6.34 6.04
C PRO A 92 -18.98 7.35 6.85
N ILE A 93 -18.35 8.45 7.25
CA ILE A 93 -19.03 9.53 7.98
C ILE A 93 -19.96 10.33 7.05
N SER A 94 -21.04 10.89 7.61
CA SER A 94 -21.99 11.75 6.86
C SER A 94 -21.36 13.03 6.32
N GLU A 95 -20.30 13.49 6.96
CA GLU A 95 -19.59 14.72 6.60
C GLU A 95 -18.63 14.53 5.40
N ALA A 96 -18.56 13.33 4.84
CA ALA A 96 -17.68 13.01 3.71
C ALA A 96 -18.00 13.81 2.42
N GLY A 97 -19.18 14.44 2.35
CA GLY A 97 -19.61 15.28 1.25
C GLY A 97 -20.45 14.54 0.20
N PRO A 98 -20.72 15.18 -0.95
CA PRO A 98 -21.44 14.58 -2.07
C PRO A 98 -20.74 13.35 -2.65
N ASN A 99 -21.41 12.65 -3.58
CA ASN A 99 -20.77 11.55 -4.29
C ASN A 99 -19.54 12.06 -5.06
N SER A 100 -18.47 11.27 -5.05
CA SER A 100 -17.17 11.63 -5.62
C SER A 100 -17.15 11.75 -7.16
N ASP A 101 -18.22 11.36 -7.84
CA ASP A 101 -18.41 11.46 -9.29
C ASP A 101 -19.38 12.60 -9.69
N SER A 102 -19.84 13.41 -8.73
CA SER A 102 -20.76 14.54 -8.93
C SER A 102 -20.06 15.85 -9.28
#